data_AF-A0A354V3M2-F1
#
_entry.id   AF-A0A354V3M2-F1
#
_cell.length_a   1.000
_cell.length_b   1.000
_cell.length_c   1.000
_cell.angle_alpha   90.00
_cell.angle_beta   90.00
_cell.angle_gamma   90.00
#
_symmetry.space_group_name_H-M   'P 1'
#
loop_
_entity.id
_entity.type
_entity.pdbx_description
1 polymer ?
#
loop_
_entity_poly.entity_id
_entity_poly.type
_entity_poly.pdbx_seq_one_letter_code
_entity_poly.pdbx_strand_id
1 'polypeptide(L)' 'MYQRYHWPDDETVQKNEDRRTAGLAGLAVVLLILIGSLLLVQQLRTASRVQDCLMAGRRNCDALVAG' A
#
# COMPACT_ATOMS: atom_id res chain seq x y z
N MET A 1 -41.13 -7.06 40.38
CA MET A 1 -39.87 -6.52 39.82
C MET A 1 -39.10 -7.66 39.20
N TYR A 2 -39.17 -7.84 37.88
CA TYR A 2 -38.33 -8.78 37.13
C TYR A 2 -37.11 -8.01 36.64
N GLN A 3 -35.95 -8.32 37.21
CA GLN A 3 -34.68 -7.81 36.70
C GLN A 3 -34.37 -8.64 35.44
N ARG A 4 -34.51 -8.02 34.25
CA ARG A 4 -33.94 -8.59 33.03
C ARG A 4 -32.45 -8.74 33.27
N TYR A 5 -31.99 -9.97 33.45
CA TYR A 5 -30.60 -10.31 33.19
C TYR A 5 -30.34 -9.98 31.71
N HIS A 6 -29.64 -8.87 31.47
CA HIS A 6 -29.08 -8.56 30.17
C HIS A 6 -27.89 -9.49 30.00
N TRP A 7 -28.11 -10.65 29.38
CA TRP A 7 -27.04 -11.54 28.99
C TRP A 7 -26.23 -10.82 27.91
N PRO A 8 -24.91 -10.63 28.09
CA PRO A 8 -24.09 -9.96 27.10
C PRO A 8 -24.02 -10.84 25.85
N ASP A 9 -24.60 -10.37 24.75
CA ASP A 9 -24.53 -11.06 23.46
C ASP A 9 -23.07 -11.01 22.95
N ASP A 10 -22.48 -12.18 22.66
CA ASP A 10 -21.08 -12.36 22.24
C ASP A 10 -20.67 -11.50 21.03
N GLU A 11 -21.66 -11.09 20.23
CA GLU A 11 -21.54 -10.15 19.11
C GLU A 11 -21.01 -8.75 19.51
N THR A 12 -21.20 -8.32 20.76
CA THR A 12 -20.66 -7.03 21.25
C THR A 12 -19.20 -7.11 21.69
N VAL A 13 -18.76 -8.28 22.17
CA VAL A 13 -17.37 -8.51 22.60
C VAL A 13 -16.45 -8.53 21.38
N GLN A 14 -16.85 -9.27 20.33
CA GLN A 14 -16.11 -9.34 19.06
C GLN A 14 -15.99 -7.97 18.39
N LYS A 15 -17.09 -7.20 18.35
CA LYS A 15 -17.17 -5.89 17.68
C LYS A 15 -16.27 -4.82 18.31
N ASN A 16 -15.81 -5.00 19.55
CA ASN A 16 -14.91 -4.06 20.22
C ASN A 16 -13.43 -4.34 19.90
N GLU A 17 -13.06 -5.62 19.75
CA GLU A 17 -11.75 -6.03 19.23
C GLU A 17 -11.63 -5.75 17.72
N ASP A 18 -12.67 -6.06 16.95
CA ASP A 18 -12.71 -5.88 15.50
C ASP A 18 -12.53 -4.42 15.06
N ARG A 19 -13.00 -3.44 15.85
CA ARG A 19 -12.82 -2.02 15.51
C ARG A 19 -11.37 -1.58 15.62
N ARG A 20 -10.59 -2.17 16.53
CA ARG A 20 -9.16 -1.85 16.67
C ARG A 20 -8.36 -2.52 15.56
N THR A 21 -8.67 -3.76 15.22
CA THR A 21 -7.97 -4.51 14.16
C THR A 21 -8.33 -4.06 12.75
N ALA A 22 -9.58 -3.65 12.50
CA ALA A 22 -10.03 -3.15 11.20
C ALA A 22 -9.28 -1.87 10.76
N GLY A 23 -8.98 -0.98 11.70
CA GLY A 23 -8.18 0.22 11.41
C GLY A 23 -6.73 -0.10 11.03
N LEU A 24 -6.10 -1.08 11.69
CA LEU A 24 -4.73 -1.52 11.36
C LEU A 24 -4.65 -2.24 10.02
N ALA A 25 -5.65 -3.07 9.69
CA ALA A 25 -5.68 -3.80 8.43
C ALA A 25 -5.72 -2.84 7.22
N GLY A 26 -6.54 -1.79 7.29
CA GLY A 26 -6.60 -0.77 6.24
C GLY A 26 -5.28 -0.03 6.05
N LEU A 27 -4.62 0.36 7.14
CA LEU A 27 -3.31 1.01 7.10
C LEU A 27 -2.23 0.12 6.49
N ALA A 28 -2.22 -1.17 6.84
CA ALA A 28 -1.28 -2.13 6.28
C ALA A 28 -1.44 -2.27 4.76
N VAL A 29 -2.67 -2.35 4.26
CA VAL A 29 -2.95 -2.42 2.82
C VAL A 29 -2.44 -1.18 2.08
N VAL A 30 -2.71 0.02 2.60
CA VAL A 30 -2.24 1.27 1.99
C VAL A 30 -0.70 1.32 1.96
N LEU A 31 -0.04 0.93 3.05
CA LEU A 31 1.42 0.85 3.10
C LEU A 31 2.00 -0.11 2.06
N LEU A 32 1.40 -1.30 1.91
CA LEU A 32 1.83 -2.26 0.90
C LEU A 32 1.68 -1.72 -0.52
N ILE A 33 0.57 -1.03 -0.82
CA ILE A 33 0.37 -0.40 -2.14
C ILE A 33 1.40 0.69 -2.38
N LEU A 34 1.67 1.56 -1.41
CA LEU A 34 2.67 2.63 -1.56
C LEU A 34 4.07 2.07 -1.83
N ILE A 35 4.50 1.07 -1.05
CA ILE A 35 5.80 0.42 -1.24
C ILE A 35 5.85 -0.27 -2.60
N GLY A 36 4.81 -1.03 -2.96
CA GLY A 36 4.72 -1.72 -4.25
C GLY A 36 4.78 -0.75 -5.43
N SER A 37 4.01 0.34 -5.40
CA SER A 37 4.02 1.36 -6.44
C SER A 37 5.37 2.07 -6.55
N LEU A 38 6.03 2.40 -5.44
CA LEU A 38 7.36 3.03 -5.48
C LEU A 38 8.42 2.11 -6.10
N LEU A 39 8.42 0.83 -5.72
CA LEU A 39 9.33 -0.16 -6.29
C LEU A 39 9.08 -0.36 -7.79
N LEU A 40 7.82 -0.54 -8.19
CA LEU A 40 7.46 -0.65 -9.61
C LEU A 40 7.88 0.60 -10.37
N VAL A 41 7.58 1.80 -9.86
CA VAL A 41 7.93 3.06 -10.51
C VAL A 41 9.44 3.24 -10.61
N GLN A 42 10.24 2.81 -9.64
CA GLN A 42 11.71 2.84 -9.75
C GLN A 42 12.20 1.94 -10.89
N GLN A 43 11.67 0.73 -11.00
CA GLN A 43 12.02 -0.22 -12.05
C GLN A 43 11.56 0.23 -13.45
N LEU A 44 10.40 0.90 -13.52
CA LEU A 44 9.92 1.48 -14.77
C LEU A 44 10.70 2.73 -15.15
N ARG A 45 11.12 3.56 -14.19
CA ARG A 45 11.90 4.78 -14.48
C ARG A 45 13.26 4.46 -15.12
N THR A 46 13.95 3.41 -14.69
CA THR A 46 15.18 2.96 -15.33
C THR A 46 14.94 2.53 -16.79
N ALA A 47 13.86 1.81 -17.06
CA ALA A 47 13.50 1.41 -18.43
C ALA A 47 13.03 2.60 -19.30
N SER A 48 12.19 3.49 -18.76
CA SER A 48 11.64 4.65 -19.49
C SER A 48 12.71 5.69 -19.82
N ARG A 49 13.69 5.92 -18.93
CA ARG A 49 14.80 6.84 -19.21
C ARG A 49 15.56 6.44 -20.48
N VAL A 50 15.73 5.16 -20.73
CA VAL A 50 16.38 4.67 -21.96
C VAL A 50 15.48 4.92 -23.16
N GLN A 51 14.18 4.65 -23.03
CA GLN A 51 13.20 4.82 -24.12
C GLN A 51 13.02 6.29 -24.54
N ASP A 52 12.90 7.20 -23.58
CA ASP A 52 12.81 8.65 -23.83
C ASP A 52 14.10 9.20 -24.45
N CYS A 53 15.26 8.67 -24.05
CA CYS A 53 16.54 9.13 -24.57
C CYS A 53 16.82 8.59 -26.00
N LEU A 54 16.30 7.39 -26.30
CA LEU A 54 16.24 6.83 -27.65
C LEU A 54 15.28 7.62 -28.55
N MET A 55 14.09 7.99 -28.05
CA MET A 55 13.17 8.89 -28.76
C MET A 55 13.74 10.30 -28.94
N ALA A 56 14.54 10.79 -28.00
CA ALA A 56 15.25 12.07 -28.10
C ALA A 56 16.48 12.03 -29.02
N GLY A 57 16.81 10.88 -29.62
CA GLY A 57 17.91 10.74 -30.58
C GLY A 57 19.31 10.93 -29.99
N ARG A 58 19.46 10.89 -28.66
CA ARG A 58 20.76 11.02 -27.98
C ARG A 58 21.44 9.67 -27.89
N ARG A 59 22.74 9.62 -28.19
CA ARG A 59 23.56 8.39 -28.16
C ARG A 59 24.25 8.13 -26.82
N ASN A 60 24.24 9.11 -25.91
CA ASN A 60 24.91 9.04 -24.60
C ASN A 60 23.95 8.62 -23.47
N CYS A 61 23.04 7.67 -23.73
CA CYS A 61 22.05 7.22 -22.75
C CYS A 61 22.67 6.44 -21.58
N ASP A 62 23.89 5.93 -21.77
CA ASP A 62 24.67 5.19 -20.78
C ASP A 62 24.97 6.02 -19.52
N ALA A 63 25.24 7.32 -19.69
CA ALA A 63 25.51 8.25 -18.58
C ALA A 63 24.29 8.55 -17.68
N LEU A 64 23.05 8.25 -18.14
CA LEU A 64 21.81 8.44 -17.37
C LEU A 64 21.46 7.23 -16.48
N VAL A 65 22.05 6.07 -16.77
CA VAL A 65 21.91 4.82 -15.99
C VAL A 65 23.10 4.63 -15.05
N ALA A 66 24.28 5.14 -15.41
CA ALA A 66 25.51 5.03 -14.62
C ALA A 66 25.67 6.09 -13.49
N GLY A 67 24.65 6.94 -13.26
CA GLY A 67 24.65 7.98 -12.23
C GLY A 67 23.61 7.76 -11.14
#